data_AF-A0A7C4FNV1-F1
#
_entry.id   AF-A0A7C4FNV1-F1
#
_cell.length_a   1.000
_cell.length_b   1.000
_cell.length_c   1.000
_cell.angle_alpha   90.00
_cell.angle_beta   90.00
_cell.angle_gamma   90.00
#
_symmetry.space_group_name_H-M   'P 1'
#
loop_
_entity.id
_entity.type
_entity.pdbx_description
1 polymer ?
#
loop_
_entity_poly.entity_id
_entity_poly.type
_entity_poly.pdbx_seq_one_letter_code
_entity_poly.pdbx_strand_id
1 'polypeptide(L)'
;KEINKRVVNKINDDEKYIVYLTPLNRTVKEINEQKLLALKKKIIPFKSIVNGDFKLDELTSDDVLKLAEGAQVMFLNNDSEGRWVNGTLGTVIDFSTDDNLEETVIVELENGEIVEAKPYKWEVFKYRYDEDTKKIEIGSDIVMDVEKYEVTVKGKKVDLTTTEFKILQLLSSKKSWVFTRNQILDYLWNDEKYVLDRTVDVHVRNLREKLGESAEYIKSVRGVGYKLED
;
A
#
# COMPACT_ATOMS: atom_id res chain seq x y z
N LYS A 1 26.92 15.51 -26.12
CA LYS A 1 25.93 15.96 -25.11
C LYS A 1 26.34 15.34 -23.79
N GLU A 2 26.87 16.14 -22.85
CA GLU A 2 27.24 15.64 -21.52
C GLU A 2 25.95 15.33 -20.73
N ILE A 3 25.72 14.05 -20.50
CA ILE A 3 24.69 13.54 -19.59
C ILE A 3 25.39 13.47 -18.22
N ASN A 4 24.72 13.92 -17.15
CA ASN A 4 25.23 14.04 -15.75
C ASN A 4 25.86 15.38 -15.34
N LYS A 5 25.58 16.49 -16.05
CA LYS A 5 25.87 17.81 -15.48
C LYS A 5 24.85 18.10 -14.37
N ARG A 6 25.31 18.33 -13.15
CA ARG A 6 24.46 18.77 -12.01
C ARG A 6 23.78 20.08 -12.41
N VAL A 7 22.50 20.01 -12.76
CA VAL A 7 21.68 21.19 -13.01
C VAL A 7 21.32 21.76 -11.65
N VAL A 8 22.16 22.65 -11.13
CA VAL A 8 21.76 23.56 -10.05
C VAL A 8 20.99 24.68 -10.72
N ASN A 9 19.78 24.38 -11.21
CA ASN A 9 18.82 25.45 -11.44
C ASN A 9 18.57 26.05 -10.05
N LYS A 10 18.66 27.37 -9.92
CA LYS A 10 17.98 28.05 -8.82
C LYS A 10 16.51 27.73 -9.03
N ILE A 11 16.02 26.70 -8.34
CA ILE A 11 14.61 26.37 -8.33
C ILE A 11 13.95 27.61 -7.74
N ASN A 12 13.02 28.20 -8.48
CA ASN A 12 12.25 29.30 -7.95
C ASN A 12 11.31 28.70 -6.90
N ASP A 13 11.44 29.09 -5.63
CA ASP A 13 10.60 28.55 -4.55
C ASP A 13 9.10 28.89 -4.74
N ASP A 14 8.77 29.73 -5.74
CA ASP A 14 7.40 30.02 -6.17
C ASP A 14 6.77 28.92 -7.05
N GLU A 15 7.54 27.93 -7.53
CA GLU A 15 6.97 26.79 -8.26
C GLU A 15 6.23 25.86 -7.30
N LYS A 16 4.93 25.61 -7.56
CA LYS A 16 4.15 24.63 -6.81
C LYS A 16 4.70 23.21 -7.06
N TYR A 17 4.60 22.35 -6.05
CA TYR A 17 4.90 20.91 -6.12
C TYR A 17 6.39 20.51 -6.26
N ILE A 18 7.30 21.29 -5.68
CA ILE A 18 8.73 20.91 -5.62
C ILE A 18 8.94 19.73 -4.63
N VAL A 19 9.53 18.65 -5.11
CA VAL A 19 9.92 17.48 -4.31
C VAL A 19 11.44 17.45 -4.13
N TYR A 20 11.91 17.43 -2.88
CA TYR A 20 13.34 17.23 -2.60
C TYR A 20 13.66 15.75 -2.45
N LEU A 21 14.57 15.26 -3.28
CA LEU A 21 15.11 13.90 -3.17
C LEU A 21 16.39 13.94 -2.37
N THR A 22 16.43 13.20 -1.26
CA THR A 22 17.63 13.06 -0.42
C THR A 22 17.85 11.59 -0.09
N PRO A 23 19.10 11.13 0.10
CA PRO A 23 19.40 9.72 0.33
C PRO A 23 19.04 9.23 1.75
N LEU A 24 18.70 10.13 2.67
CA LEU A 24 18.44 9.81 4.08
C LEU A 24 17.07 10.32 4.50
N ASN A 25 16.21 9.44 5.01
CA ASN A 25 14.87 9.79 5.50
C ASN A 25 14.90 10.87 6.59
N ARG A 26 15.95 10.89 7.44
CA ARG A 26 16.12 11.93 8.46
C ARG A 26 16.20 13.34 7.84
N THR A 27 16.94 13.50 6.74
CA THR A 27 17.07 14.80 6.07
C THR A 27 15.73 15.23 5.45
N VAL A 28 14.98 14.29 4.89
CA VAL A 28 13.61 14.56 4.41
C VAL A 28 12.71 15.06 5.54
N LYS A 29 12.75 14.41 6.72
CA LYS A 29 11.96 14.82 7.89
C LYS A 29 12.29 16.24 8.36
N GLU A 30 13.58 16.57 8.45
CA GLU A 30 14.04 17.90 8.86
C GLU A 30 13.56 18.99 7.88
N ILE A 31 13.65 18.74 6.57
CA ILE A 31 13.16 19.67 5.53
C ILE A 31 11.65 19.83 5.60
N ASN A 32 10.92 18.72 5.73
CA ASN A 32 9.45 18.74 5.81
C ASN A 32 8.97 19.50 7.05
N GLU A 33 9.60 19.30 8.20
CA GLU A 33 9.25 20.01 9.43
C GLU A 33 9.52 21.52 9.32
N GLN A 34 10.65 21.91 8.74
CA GLN A 34 10.93 23.34 8.49
C GLN A 34 9.90 23.97 7.55
N LYS A 35 9.53 23.29 6.47
CA LYS A 35 8.48 23.76 5.53
C LYS A 35 7.13 23.87 6.20
N LEU A 36 6.76 22.88 7.01
CA LEU A 36 5.49 22.89 7.75
C LEU A 36 5.42 24.05 8.75
N LEU A 37 6.51 24.30 9.50
CA LEU A 37 6.60 25.43 10.44
C LEU A 37 6.58 26.78 9.72
N ALA A 38 7.15 26.87 8.51
CA ALA A 38 7.17 28.10 7.72
C ALA A 38 5.78 28.58 7.28
N LEU A 39 4.79 27.68 7.20
CA LEU A 39 3.40 28.03 6.88
C LEU A 39 2.76 28.95 7.93
N LYS A 40 3.25 28.94 9.18
CA LYS A 40 2.69 29.70 10.32
C LYS A 40 1.18 29.47 10.53
N LYS A 41 0.71 28.27 10.17
CA LYS A 41 -0.68 27.81 10.33
C LYS A 41 -0.78 26.85 11.51
N LYS A 42 -2.02 26.56 11.93
CA LYS A 42 -2.27 25.56 12.97
C LYS A 42 -1.85 24.18 12.47
N ILE A 43 -0.95 23.54 13.20
CA ILE A 43 -0.50 22.17 12.92
C ILE A 43 -1.45 21.19 13.62
N ILE A 44 -1.96 20.22 12.87
CA ILE A 44 -2.86 19.16 13.32
C ILE A 44 -2.09 17.83 13.27
N PRO A 45 -1.95 17.14 14.41
CA PRO A 45 -1.29 15.83 14.47
C PRO A 45 -2.28 14.68 14.23
N PHE A 46 -2.04 13.89 13.20
CA PHE A 46 -2.74 12.63 12.90
C PHE A 46 -1.92 11.46 13.46
N LYS A 47 -2.47 10.75 14.44
CA LYS A 47 -1.82 9.57 15.01
C LYS A 47 -2.22 8.32 14.25
N SER A 48 -1.25 7.47 13.91
CA SER A 48 -1.56 6.13 13.40
C SER A 48 -2.18 5.28 14.50
N ILE A 49 -3.31 4.62 14.22
CA ILE A 49 -3.86 3.59 15.10
C ILE A 49 -3.29 2.24 14.66
N VAL A 50 -2.39 1.70 15.47
CA VAL A 50 -1.83 0.35 15.27
C VAL A 50 -2.52 -0.60 16.23
N ASN A 51 -3.27 -1.58 15.70
CA ASN A 51 -3.97 -2.61 16.49
C ASN A 51 -3.35 -3.98 16.22
N GLY A 52 -2.68 -4.59 17.21
CA GLY A 52 -2.08 -5.93 17.12
C GLY A 52 -0.63 -6.00 17.65
N ASP A 53 0.03 -7.16 17.50
CA ASP A 53 1.44 -7.37 17.87
C ASP A 53 2.38 -6.81 16.80
N PHE A 54 2.56 -5.51 16.75
CA PHE A 54 3.50 -4.85 15.86
C PHE A 54 4.84 -4.60 16.57
N LYS A 55 5.95 -4.95 15.92
CA LYS A 55 7.25 -4.39 16.29
C LYS A 55 7.32 -3.00 15.68
N LEU A 56 7.60 -2.00 16.53
CA LEU A 56 7.61 -0.57 16.21
C LEU A 56 8.57 -0.23 15.03
N ASP A 57 9.51 -1.12 14.74
CA ASP A 57 10.58 -0.94 13.75
C ASP A 57 10.14 -1.15 12.28
N GLU A 58 8.92 -1.65 12.01
CA GLU A 58 8.41 -1.96 10.66
C GLU A 58 7.48 -0.87 10.06
N LEU A 59 7.25 0.23 10.77
CA LEU A 59 6.38 1.31 10.30
C LEU A 59 7.12 2.21 9.30
N THR A 60 6.57 2.34 8.09
CA THR A 60 7.14 3.14 6.99
C THR A 60 6.89 4.65 7.14
N SER A 61 6.16 5.09 8.16
CA SER A 61 5.84 6.49 8.43
C SER A 61 6.02 6.82 9.91
N ASP A 62 6.33 8.09 10.21
CA ASP A 62 6.39 8.60 11.59
C ASP A 62 5.09 8.29 12.34
N ASP A 63 5.18 7.90 13.62
CA ASP A 63 4.05 7.57 14.50
C ASP A 63 2.95 8.66 14.55
N VAL A 64 3.31 9.89 14.14
CA VAL A 64 2.43 11.05 14.05
C VAL A 64 2.69 11.80 12.75
N LEU A 65 1.72 11.81 11.84
CA LEU A 65 1.72 12.66 10.67
C LEU A 65 1.24 14.06 11.07
N LYS A 66 2.07 15.09 10.90
CA LYS A 66 1.71 16.49 11.18
C LYS A 66 1.33 17.19 9.88
N LEU A 67 0.14 17.80 9.83
CA LEU A 67 -0.35 18.56 8.67
C LEU A 67 -0.80 19.96 9.08
N ALA A 68 -0.83 20.88 8.11
CA ALA A 68 -1.37 22.22 8.27
C ALA A 68 -1.95 22.68 6.92
N GLU A 69 -2.88 23.64 6.96
CA GLU A 69 -3.37 24.31 5.75
C GLU A 69 -2.19 24.92 4.96
N GLY A 70 -2.17 24.70 3.65
CA GLY A 70 -1.08 25.08 2.76
C GLY A 70 0.07 24.07 2.67
N ALA A 71 0.03 22.97 3.41
CA ALA A 71 1.05 21.93 3.31
C ALA A 71 0.96 21.17 1.99
N GLN A 72 2.09 21.02 1.31
CA GLN A 72 2.22 20.11 0.17
C GLN A 72 2.30 18.66 0.68
N VAL A 73 1.46 17.79 0.14
CA VAL A 73 1.37 16.37 0.50
C VAL A 73 1.50 15.49 -0.72
N MET A 74 1.94 14.25 -0.51
CA MET A 74 1.97 13.19 -1.51
C MET A 74 1.09 12.04 -1.03
N PHE A 75 0.20 11.57 -1.89
CA PHE A 75 -0.62 10.40 -1.63
C PHE A 75 0.22 9.13 -1.77
N LEU A 76 0.10 8.24 -0.80
CA LEU A 76 0.88 6.99 -0.72
C LEU A 76 0.04 5.74 -1.04
N ASN A 77 -1.19 5.93 -1.53
CA ASN A 77 -2.11 4.87 -1.90
C ASN A 77 -2.89 5.27 -3.16
N ASN A 78 -3.67 4.34 -3.69
CA ASN A 78 -4.58 4.60 -4.79
C ASN A 78 -6.00 4.73 -4.26
N ASP A 79 -6.75 5.70 -4.79
CA ASP A 79 -8.16 5.83 -4.50
C ASP A 79 -8.99 4.81 -5.27
N SER A 80 -9.98 4.19 -4.62
CA SER A 80 -10.83 3.21 -5.29
C SER A 80 -11.73 3.79 -6.39
N GLU A 81 -12.03 5.08 -6.31
CA GLU A 81 -12.82 5.80 -7.33
C GLU A 81 -11.93 6.41 -8.42
N GLY A 82 -10.61 6.22 -8.32
CA GLY A 82 -9.64 6.71 -9.30
C GLY A 82 -9.33 8.20 -9.19
N ARG A 83 -9.71 8.85 -8.08
CA ARG A 83 -9.48 10.29 -7.85
C ARG A 83 -8.00 10.64 -7.70
N TRP A 84 -7.18 9.71 -7.20
CA TRP A 84 -5.73 9.83 -7.16
C TRP A 84 -5.05 8.46 -7.27
N VAL A 85 -3.76 8.49 -7.63
CA VAL A 85 -2.86 7.35 -7.59
C VAL A 85 -1.69 7.60 -6.63
N ASN A 86 -0.99 6.55 -6.23
CA ASN A 86 0.23 6.68 -5.44
C ASN A 86 1.24 7.60 -6.16
N GLY A 87 1.76 8.59 -5.43
CA GLY A 87 2.63 9.64 -5.95
C GLY A 87 1.90 10.92 -6.38
N THR A 88 0.57 10.94 -6.39
CA THR A 88 -0.20 12.18 -6.65
C THR A 88 0.13 13.23 -5.60
N LEU A 89 0.41 14.45 -6.03
CA LEU A 89 0.67 15.57 -5.13
C LEU A 89 -0.58 16.43 -4.94
N GLY A 90 -0.63 17.10 -3.80
CA GLY A 90 -1.74 18.00 -3.47
C GLY A 90 -1.34 19.02 -2.42
N THR A 91 -2.19 20.02 -2.23
CA THR A 91 -2.05 21.03 -1.18
C THR A 91 -3.23 20.90 -0.22
N VAL A 92 -2.95 20.80 1.08
CA VAL A 92 -4.01 20.77 2.11
C VAL A 92 -4.70 22.13 2.12
N ILE A 93 -6.01 22.17 1.89
CA ILE A 93 -6.79 23.42 1.89
C ILE A 93 -7.68 23.55 3.13
N ASP A 94 -8.07 22.44 3.76
CA ASP A 94 -8.89 22.48 4.98
C ASP A 94 -8.88 21.13 5.70
N PHE A 95 -9.50 21.08 6.87
CA PHE A 95 -9.74 19.88 7.66
C PHE A 95 -11.21 19.84 8.09
N SER A 96 -11.83 18.67 7.95
CA SER A 96 -13.18 18.41 8.43
C SER A 96 -13.15 17.33 9.49
N THR A 97 -14.12 17.34 10.39
CA THR A 97 -14.35 16.26 11.35
C THR A 97 -15.78 15.80 11.17
N ASP A 98 -15.98 14.51 10.94
CA ASP A 98 -17.32 13.96 10.80
C ASP A 98 -17.99 13.74 12.17
N ASP A 99 -19.26 13.32 12.16
CA ASP A 99 -20.03 13.04 13.37
C ASP A 99 -19.43 11.92 14.23
N ASN A 100 -18.56 11.07 13.66
CA ASN A 100 -17.85 10.00 14.37
C ASN A 100 -16.50 10.45 14.95
N LEU A 101 -16.20 11.76 14.89
CA LEU A 101 -14.91 12.34 15.29
C LEU A 101 -13.73 11.88 14.41
N GLU A 102 -13.98 11.42 13.19
CA GLU A 102 -12.93 11.10 12.23
C GLU A 102 -12.46 12.36 11.50
N GLU A 103 -11.19 12.72 11.68
CA GLU A 103 -10.56 13.85 11.00
C GLU A 103 -10.26 13.50 9.54
N THR A 104 -10.83 14.27 8.61
CA THR A 104 -10.64 14.17 7.16
C THR A 104 -9.82 15.36 6.68
N VAL A 105 -8.84 15.11 5.81
CA VAL A 105 -8.02 16.17 5.22
C VAL A 105 -8.59 16.53 3.85
N ILE A 106 -8.87 17.81 3.62
CA ILE A 106 -9.33 18.30 2.32
C ILE A 106 -8.11 18.77 1.52
N VAL A 107 -7.90 18.20 0.34
CA VAL A 107 -6.71 18.42 -0.47
C VAL A 107 -7.10 18.87 -1.88
N GLU A 108 -6.50 19.97 -2.35
CA GLU A 108 -6.52 20.38 -3.75
C GLU A 108 -5.38 19.68 -4.50
N LEU A 109 -5.72 18.79 -5.42
CA LEU A 109 -4.78 18.06 -6.26
C LEU A 109 -4.14 18.96 -7.33
N GLU A 110 -3.05 18.50 -7.94
CA GLU A 110 -2.35 19.25 -9.01
C GLU A 110 -3.26 19.60 -10.21
N ASN A 111 -4.28 18.78 -10.46
CA ASN A 111 -5.25 18.98 -11.53
C ASN A 111 -6.37 19.99 -11.15
N GLY A 112 -6.35 20.53 -9.93
CA GLY A 112 -7.35 21.46 -9.39
C GLY A 112 -8.58 20.79 -8.79
N GLU A 113 -8.66 19.46 -8.78
CA GLU A 113 -9.75 18.74 -8.11
C GLU A 113 -9.58 18.80 -6.60
N ILE A 114 -10.70 18.94 -5.89
CA ILE A 114 -10.73 18.92 -4.43
C ILE A 114 -11.20 17.54 -3.98
N VAL A 115 -10.37 16.90 -3.17
CA VAL A 115 -10.64 15.55 -2.65
C VAL A 115 -10.62 15.54 -1.13
N GLU A 116 -11.44 14.65 -0.57
CA GLU A 116 -11.44 14.32 0.85
C GLU A 116 -10.59 13.07 1.08
N ALA A 117 -9.46 13.25 1.76
CA ALA A 117 -8.54 12.19 2.15
C ALA A 117 -8.84 11.75 3.59
N LYS A 118 -9.49 10.59 3.71
CA LYS A 118 -9.75 9.94 5.01
C LYS A 118 -8.56 9.09 5.46
N PRO A 119 -8.38 8.88 6.78
CA PRO A 119 -7.36 7.96 7.27
C PRO A 119 -7.47 6.59 6.60
N TYR A 120 -6.43 6.20 5.87
CA TYR A 120 -6.39 4.89 5.24
C TYR A 120 -5.89 3.85 6.24
N LYS A 121 -6.73 2.84 6.51
CA LYS A 121 -6.33 1.72 7.37
C LYS A 121 -5.43 0.77 6.59
N TRP A 122 -4.14 0.82 6.87
CA TRP A 122 -3.19 -0.19 6.43
C TRP A 122 -3.30 -1.42 7.34
N GLU A 123 -3.81 -2.53 6.81
CA GLU A 123 -3.77 -3.83 7.51
C GLU A 123 -2.51 -4.58 7.05
N VAL A 124 -1.53 -4.75 7.94
CA VAL A 124 -0.42 -5.69 7.71
C VAL A 124 -0.88 -7.06 8.19
N PHE A 125 -1.02 -7.99 7.28
CA PHE A 125 -1.56 -9.30 7.60
C PHE A 125 -0.46 -10.23 8.13
N LYS A 126 -0.55 -10.63 9.41
CA LYS A 126 0.24 -11.74 9.93
C LYS A 126 -0.42 -13.06 9.54
N TYR A 127 0.31 -13.87 8.78
CA TYR A 127 -0.08 -15.22 8.40
C TYR A 127 -0.17 -16.12 9.64
N ARG A 128 -0.94 -17.22 9.56
CA ARG A 128 -0.70 -18.40 10.40
C ARG A 128 0.62 -19.01 9.94
N TYR A 129 1.69 -18.39 10.43
CA TYR A 129 3.06 -18.78 10.19
C TYR A 129 3.45 -19.71 11.32
N ASP A 130 3.73 -20.96 10.98
CA ASP A 130 4.45 -21.84 11.89
C ASP A 130 5.90 -21.36 11.93
N GLU A 131 6.32 -20.73 13.03
CA GLU A 131 7.67 -20.13 13.16
C GLU A 131 8.80 -21.16 12.99
N ASP A 132 8.53 -22.42 13.29
CA ASP A 132 9.51 -23.50 13.21
C ASP A 132 9.70 -24.02 11.78
N THR A 133 8.62 -24.06 10.98
CA THR A 133 8.64 -24.62 9.63
C THR A 133 8.60 -23.57 8.51
N LYS A 134 8.28 -22.32 8.84
CA LYS A 134 8.14 -21.18 7.93
C LYS A 134 7.15 -21.39 6.78
N LYS A 135 6.15 -22.24 7.03
CA LYS A 135 5.16 -22.67 6.06
C LYS A 135 3.78 -22.13 6.36
N ILE A 136 3.00 -21.96 5.31
CA ILE A 136 1.57 -21.63 5.38
C ILE A 136 0.80 -22.82 4.81
N GLU A 137 -0.11 -23.38 5.59
CA GLU A 137 -1.01 -24.44 5.18
C GLU A 137 -2.39 -23.88 4.85
N ILE A 138 -2.94 -24.29 3.71
CA ILE A 138 -4.26 -23.89 3.22
C ILE A 138 -5.07 -25.16 2.99
N GLY A 139 -6.16 -25.31 3.74
CA GLY A 139 -6.93 -26.55 3.78
C GLY A 139 -6.07 -27.75 4.16
N SER A 140 -6.37 -28.92 3.59
CA SER A 140 -5.58 -30.15 3.80
C SER A 140 -4.51 -30.39 2.74
N ASP A 141 -4.51 -29.57 1.68
CA ASP A 141 -3.89 -29.96 0.41
C ASP A 141 -2.79 -29.01 -0.05
N ILE A 142 -2.80 -27.74 0.34
CA ILE A 142 -1.84 -26.75 -0.15
C ILE A 142 -0.86 -26.37 0.96
N VAL A 143 0.44 -26.39 0.66
CA VAL A 143 1.50 -25.93 1.55
C VAL A 143 2.40 -24.95 0.81
N MET A 144 2.62 -23.77 1.38
CA MET A 144 3.52 -22.75 0.86
C MET A 144 4.76 -22.63 1.75
N ASP A 145 5.95 -22.63 1.16
CA ASP A 145 7.22 -22.28 1.80
C ASP A 145 7.58 -20.86 1.37
N VAL A 146 7.48 -19.91 2.32
CA VAL A 146 7.60 -18.47 2.02
C VAL A 146 9.04 -18.08 1.71
N GLU A 147 10.01 -18.71 2.37
CA GLU A 147 11.43 -18.39 2.13
C GLU A 147 11.92 -18.92 0.79
N LYS A 148 11.45 -20.11 0.40
CA LYS A 148 11.84 -20.74 -0.86
C LYS A 148 10.99 -20.29 -2.04
N TYR A 149 9.90 -19.55 -1.80
CA TYR A 149 8.90 -19.21 -2.82
C TYR A 149 8.35 -20.47 -3.52
N GLU A 150 8.11 -21.54 -2.75
CA GLU A 150 7.64 -22.82 -3.28
C GLU A 150 6.22 -23.12 -2.80
N VAL A 151 5.42 -23.73 -3.67
CA VAL A 151 4.07 -24.21 -3.33
C VAL A 151 3.95 -25.67 -3.71
N THR A 152 3.33 -26.44 -2.82
CA THR A 152 2.96 -27.83 -3.09
C THR A 152 1.47 -28.02 -2.93
N VAL A 153 0.87 -28.84 -3.80
CA VAL A 153 -0.54 -29.25 -3.76
C VAL A 153 -0.59 -30.77 -3.69
N LYS A 154 -1.22 -31.32 -2.65
CA LYS A 154 -1.26 -32.76 -2.33
C LYS A 154 0.15 -33.39 -2.37
N GLY A 155 1.14 -32.66 -1.84
CA GLY A 155 2.55 -33.06 -1.80
C GLY A 155 3.33 -32.92 -3.13
N LYS A 156 2.71 -32.44 -4.21
CA LYS A 156 3.38 -32.22 -5.51
C LYS A 156 3.70 -30.74 -5.70
N LYS A 157 4.92 -30.43 -6.13
CA LYS A 157 5.33 -29.06 -6.41
C LYS A 157 4.52 -28.47 -7.57
N VAL A 158 4.09 -27.22 -7.41
CA VAL A 158 3.37 -26.43 -8.42
C VAL A 158 4.17 -25.16 -8.71
N ASP A 159 4.51 -24.93 -9.97
CA ASP A 159 5.28 -23.77 -10.39
C ASP A 159 4.38 -22.54 -10.57
N LEU A 160 4.31 -21.72 -9.53
CA LEU A 160 3.65 -20.42 -9.58
C LEU A 160 4.63 -19.35 -10.08
N THR A 161 4.10 -18.37 -10.80
CA THR A 161 4.82 -17.11 -11.01
C THR A 161 4.87 -16.34 -9.68
N THR A 162 5.79 -15.39 -9.56
CA THR A 162 5.92 -14.61 -8.33
C THR A 162 4.65 -13.83 -8.00
N THR A 163 3.93 -13.33 -9.02
CA THR A 163 2.63 -12.64 -8.82
C THR A 163 1.57 -13.61 -8.31
N GLU A 164 1.46 -14.80 -8.90
CA GLU A 164 0.52 -15.83 -8.45
C GLU A 164 0.81 -16.29 -7.01
N PHE A 165 2.10 -16.47 -6.69
CA PHE A 165 2.56 -16.80 -5.34
C PHE A 165 2.11 -15.73 -4.33
N LYS A 166 2.38 -14.46 -4.63
CA LYS A 166 2.01 -13.33 -3.76
C LYS A 166 0.51 -13.17 -3.59
N ILE A 167 -0.28 -13.41 -4.64
CA ILE A 167 -1.75 -13.39 -4.51
C ILE A 167 -2.18 -14.51 -3.57
N LEU A 168 -1.70 -15.74 -3.76
CA LEU A 168 -2.04 -16.86 -2.87
C LEU A 168 -1.61 -16.57 -1.43
N GLN A 169 -0.42 -16.01 -1.26
CA GLN A 169 0.12 -15.58 0.02
C GLN A 169 -0.83 -14.56 0.67
N LEU A 170 -1.16 -13.45 -0.01
CA LEU A 170 -2.07 -12.43 0.50
C LEU A 170 -3.42 -13.03 0.92
N LEU A 171 -4.03 -13.86 0.08
CA LEU A 171 -5.31 -14.49 0.40
C LEU A 171 -5.21 -15.43 1.62
N SER A 172 -4.09 -16.12 1.78
CA SER A 172 -3.81 -17.01 2.92
C SER A 172 -3.56 -16.28 4.25
N SER A 173 -3.25 -15.00 4.18
CA SER A 173 -2.95 -14.18 5.36
C SER A 173 -4.15 -14.00 6.28
N LYS A 174 -5.37 -14.04 5.73
CA LYS A 174 -6.62 -13.84 6.47
C LYS A 174 -7.73 -14.68 5.88
N LYS A 175 -7.92 -15.88 6.42
CA LYS A 175 -8.99 -16.80 6.01
C LYS A 175 -10.36 -16.11 6.10
N SER A 176 -11.20 -16.37 5.10
CA SER A 176 -12.55 -15.84 4.93
C SER A 176 -12.66 -14.32 4.69
N TRP A 177 -11.55 -13.59 4.66
CA TRP A 177 -11.55 -12.16 4.34
C TRP A 177 -11.61 -11.91 2.83
N VAL A 178 -12.42 -10.93 2.43
CA VAL A 178 -12.53 -10.51 1.04
C VAL A 178 -11.53 -9.40 0.76
N PHE A 179 -10.52 -9.72 -0.04
CA PHE A 179 -9.59 -8.76 -0.60
C PHE A 179 -10.17 -8.18 -1.89
N THR A 180 -10.32 -6.85 -1.95
CA THR A 180 -10.74 -6.18 -3.18
C THR A 180 -9.65 -6.25 -4.24
N ARG A 181 -10.02 -6.08 -5.52
CA ARG A 181 -9.03 -6.05 -6.61
C ARG A 181 -7.97 -4.96 -6.39
N ASN A 182 -8.38 -3.80 -5.90
CA ASN A 182 -7.46 -2.69 -5.62
C ASN A 182 -6.53 -3.04 -4.44
N GLN A 183 -7.04 -3.66 -3.37
CA GLN A 183 -6.18 -4.13 -2.28
C GLN A 183 -5.14 -5.16 -2.74
N ILE A 184 -5.53 -6.07 -3.64
CA ILE A 184 -4.60 -7.03 -4.23
C ILE A 184 -3.56 -6.30 -5.10
N LEU A 185 -3.97 -5.32 -5.91
CA LEU A 185 -3.05 -4.50 -6.71
C LEU A 185 -2.08 -3.71 -5.84
N ASP A 186 -2.56 -3.00 -4.83
CA ASP A 186 -1.76 -2.19 -3.92
C ASP A 186 -0.72 -3.05 -3.19
N TYR A 187 -1.10 -4.24 -2.74
CA TYR A 187 -0.18 -5.20 -2.14
C TYR A 187 0.91 -5.66 -3.12
N LEU A 188 0.57 -5.88 -4.39
CA LEU A 188 1.53 -6.28 -5.42
C LEU A 188 2.45 -5.12 -5.83
N TRP A 189 1.98 -3.87 -5.77
CA TRP A 189 2.74 -2.67 -6.15
C TRP A 189 3.72 -2.19 -5.08
N ASN A 190 3.43 -2.38 -3.79
CA ASN A 190 4.33 -1.97 -2.70
C ASN A 190 5.66 -2.74 -2.65
N ASP A 191 5.80 -3.82 -3.42
CA ASP A 191 7.08 -4.46 -3.66
C ASP A 191 7.67 -3.84 -4.94
N GLU A 192 8.69 -2.99 -4.78
CA GLU A 192 9.28 -2.00 -5.73
C GLU A 192 9.62 -2.49 -7.15
N LYS A 193 9.35 -3.77 -7.49
CA LYS A 193 9.74 -4.44 -8.73
C LYS A 193 8.60 -4.75 -9.70
N TYR A 194 7.35 -4.41 -9.43
CA TYR A 194 6.23 -4.90 -10.24
C TYR A 194 5.58 -3.85 -11.16
N VAL A 195 5.88 -3.96 -12.46
CA VAL A 195 5.04 -3.44 -13.55
C VAL A 195 4.07 -4.56 -13.94
N LEU A 196 2.78 -4.40 -13.67
CA LEU A 196 1.77 -5.40 -14.03
C LEU A 196 1.28 -5.15 -15.46
N ASP A 197 1.64 -6.05 -16.37
CA ASP A 197 1.22 -6.07 -17.78
C ASP A 197 -0.21 -6.66 -17.96
N ARG A 198 -0.87 -7.11 -16.86
CA ARG A 198 -2.17 -7.82 -16.86
C ARG A 198 -3.00 -7.53 -15.59
N THR A 199 -4.31 -7.74 -15.66
CA THR A 199 -5.25 -7.50 -14.55
C THR A 199 -5.19 -8.61 -13.47
N VAL A 200 -5.59 -8.29 -12.23
CA VAL A 200 -5.68 -9.26 -11.10
C VAL A 200 -6.44 -10.53 -11.49
N ASP A 201 -7.54 -10.37 -12.22
CA ASP A 201 -8.40 -11.49 -12.61
C ASP A 201 -7.67 -12.53 -13.48
N VAL A 202 -6.73 -12.08 -14.33
CA VAL A 202 -5.92 -13.00 -15.15
C VAL A 202 -4.97 -13.80 -14.28
N HIS A 203 -4.32 -13.16 -13.30
CA HIS A 203 -3.43 -13.86 -12.37
C HIS A 203 -4.20 -14.85 -11.50
N VAL A 204 -5.38 -14.48 -11.00
CA VAL A 204 -6.21 -15.41 -10.22
C VAL A 204 -6.69 -16.58 -11.08
N ARG A 205 -7.05 -16.34 -12.34
CA ARG A 205 -7.43 -17.43 -13.27
C ARG A 205 -6.27 -18.41 -13.46
N ASN A 206 -5.08 -17.92 -13.80
CA ASN A 206 -3.92 -18.78 -14.01
C ASN A 206 -3.50 -19.50 -12.72
N LEU A 207 -3.57 -18.83 -11.57
CA LEU A 207 -3.35 -19.44 -10.26
C LEU A 207 -4.31 -20.62 -10.04
N ARG A 208 -5.61 -20.43 -10.28
CA ARG A 208 -6.61 -21.51 -10.17
C ARG A 208 -6.32 -22.67 -11.11
N GLU A 209 -5.95 -22.40 -12.35
CA GLU A 209 -5.58 -23.45 -13.31
C GLU A 209 -4.40 -24.30 -12.79
N LYS A 210 -3.41 -23.66 -12.17
CA LYS A 210 -2.24 -24.35 -11.59
C LYS A 210 -2.55 -25.11 -10.30
N LEU A 211 -3.48 -24.63 -9.48
CA LEU A 211 -3.90 -25.28 -8.24
C LEU A 211 -4.86 -26.47 -8.47
N GLY A 212 -5.49 -26.57 -9.65
CA GLY A 212 -6.38 -27.67 -9.98
C GLY A 212 -7.61 -27.71 -9.07
N GLU A 213 -7.93 -28.87 -8.49
CA GLU A 213 -9.08 -29.04 -7.58
C GLU A 213 -8.98 -28.13 -6.35
N SER A 214 -7.78 -27.98 -5.79
CA SER A 214 -7.53 -27.14 -4.61
C SER A 214 -7.71 -25.64 -4.90
N ALA A 215 -7.94 -25.25 -6.15
CA ALA A 215 -8.41 -23.90 -6.51
C ALA A 215 -9.77 -23.56 -5.88
N GLU A 216 -10.53 -24.57 -5.42
CA GLU A 216 -11.81 -24.36 -4.74
C GLU A 216 -11.68 -23.48 -3.51
N TYR A 217 -10.51 -23.44 -2.85
CA TYR A 217 -10.27 -22.58 -1.70
C TYR A 217 -10.32 -21.10 -2.07
N ILE A 218 -10.04 -20.74 -3.32
CA ILE A 218 -10.10 -19.36 -3.80
C ILE A 218 -11.52 -19.07 -4.28
N LYS A 219 -12.30 -18.31 -3.50
CA LYS A 219 -13.66 -17.90 -3.87
C LYS A 219 -13.68 -16.51 -4.49
N SER A 220 -14.51 -16.34 -5.51
CA SER A 220 -14.79 -15.03 -6.11
C SER A 220 -16.00 -14.40 -5.42
N VAL A 221 -15.86 -13.15 -4.99
CA VAL A 221 -16.96 -12.32 -4.50
C VAL A 221 -17.32 -11.33 -5.60
N ARG A 222 -18.49 -11.55 -6.23
CA ARG A 222 -18.92 -10.81 -7.43
C ARG A 222 -18.89 -9.30 -7.17
N GLY A 223 -18.22 -8.56 -8.05
CA GLY A 223 -18.10 -7.10 -7.96
C GLY A 223 -17.12 -6.59 -6.90
N VAL A 224 -16.58 -7.46 -6.03
CA VAL A 224 -15.72 -7.04 -4.92
C VAL A 224 -14.29 -7.51 -5.12
N GLY A 225 -14.08 -8.83 -5.20
CA GLY A 225 -12.72 -9.38 -5.25
C GLY A 225 -12.67 -10.86 -4.93
N TYR A 226 -11.69 -11.26 -4.11
CA TYR A 226 -11.36 -12.66 -3.84
C TYR A 226 -11.16 -12.91 -2.36
N LYS A 227 -11.50 -14.12 -1.91
CA LYS A 227 -11.24 -14.60 -0.55
C LYS A 227 -10.70 -16.03 -0.59
N LEU A 228 -9.99 -16.42 0.47
CA LEU A 228 -9.65 -17.81 0.73
C LEU A 228 -10.65 -18.41 1.73
N GLU A 229 -11.16 -19.60 1.47
CA GLU A 229 -12.12 -20.30 2.31
C GLU A 229 -11.92 -21.81 2.19
N ASP A 230 -11.61 -22.47 3.31
CA ASP A 230 -11.52 -23.94 3.43
C ASP A 230 -12.70 -24.49 4.21
#